data_AF-A0A854QL93-F1
#
_entry.id   AF-A0A854QL93-F1
#
_cell.length_a   1.000
_cell.length_b   1.000
_cell.length_c   1.000
_cell.angle_alpha   90.00
_cell.angle_beta   90.00
_cell.angle_gamma   90.00
#
_symmetry.space_group_name_H-M   'P 1'
#
loop_
_entity.id
_entity.type
_entity.pdbx_description
1 polymer ?
#
loop_
_entity_poly.entity_id
_entity_poly.type
_entity_poly.pdbx_seq_one_letter_code
_entity_poly.pdbx_strand_id
1 'polypeptide(L)'
;MATYLDPRVSSNKENSPPSSIALNDIDAISLSLRTSLSGVTPPPKKKIVALGLGRAPKFTYRRHSNKPYNRSTSITRAKKAAVKSKSVRPKAAIKKSKTRPPPLKLVQGPDVESAKLARLERLRRAVWHPPAPVPGQVKVPLKLPYPRFPSFEYIDNEYLKEIPVQYIFDRMFPLLPSFATITLAYRPYASIPHPDPKVLPRTTLAFAIPEVVDGSKPHWAAKARGREPDLALAVICKPVEESRGNMIVAVNSLVFATQCAYWPRLLTTSLPIPTPKRPTPSTSAASTSLPAIVETEENVSDASFSSSSSWSDSDSEVEFVDLPRLPKPIKDDKGFIHLPLVPLPIPSPSTFPIIHRHLHHPSRALLPDLLGLPEHYITRSQVLDAISGLSVQQLMDKLTILQGVWQNLCRLGIGLPGTWKQLGEAWACVVGVIVGQSLLIAGQEVTEVQRTGRKTAAEDVAWEWVRREKVKEQQ
;
A
#
# COMPACT_ATOMS: atom_id res chain seq x y z
N MET A 1 -74.86 0.41 -15.16
CA MET A 1 -75.15 -0.87 -15.85
C MET A 1 -73.82 -1.49 -16.27
N ALA A 2 -73.58 -2.75 -15.85
CA ALA A 2 -72.45 -3.66 -16.16
C ALA A 2 -71.04 -3.14 -15.76
N THR A 3 -70.37 -3.49 -14.64
CA THR A 3 -69.93 -4.79 -14.05
C THR A 3 -69.02 -5.67 -14.91
N TYR A 4 -67.92 -6.16 -14.26
CA TYR A 4 -67.07 -7.33 -14.56
C TYR A 4 -65.95 -7.15 -15.64
N LEU A 5 -64.68 -7.56 -15.48
CA LEU A 5 -64.03 -8.63 -14.71
C LEU A 5 -62.54 -8.33 -14.44
N ASP A 6 -62.08 -8.80 -13.27
CA ASP A 6 -60.70 -9.08 -12.88
C ASP A 6 -60.28 -10.48 -13.41
N PRO A 7 -58.98 -10.78 -13.62
CA PRO A 7 -58.53 -12.13 -13.32
C PRO A 7 -57.19 -12.21 -12.56
N ARG A 8 -57.32 -12.81 -11.36
CA ARG A 8 -56.57 -13.96 -10.83
C ARG A 8 -55.04 -13.89 -10.77
N VAL A 9 -54.61 -13.66 -9.54
CA VAL A 9 -53.50 -14.33 -8.86
C VAL A 9 -53.45 -15.83 -9.20
N SER A 10 -52.30 -16.28 -9.68
CA SER A 10 -51.86 -17.67 -9.50
C SER A 10 -50.51 -17.66 -8.79
N SER A 11 -50.55 -18.26 -7.60
CA SER A 11 -49.44 -18.63 -6.75
C SER A 11 -48.61 -19.71 -7.43
N ASN A 12 -47.29 -19.54 -7.47
CA ASN A 12 -46.36 -20.67 -7.35
C ASN A 12 -45.24 -20.29 -6.38
N LYS A 13 -45.22 -21.05 -5.29
CA LYS A 13 -44.35 -20.95 -4.14
C LYS A 13 -43.40 -22.14 -4.25
N GLU A 14 -42.16 -21.92 -4.65
CA GLU A 14 -41.06 -22.85 -4.35
C GLU A 14 -39.68 -22.20 -4.60
N ASN A 15 -39.04 -21.84 -3.49
CA ASN A 15 -37.66 -22.15 -3.12
C ASN A 15 -36.48 -21.86 -4.07
N SER A 16 -35.65 -20.91 -3.61
CA SER A 16 -34.17 -20.96 -3.48
C SER A 16 -33.37 -19.83 -4.20
N PRO A 17 -32.20 -19.43 -3.63
CA PRO A 17 -31.72 -18.04 -3.54
C PRO A 17 -30.82 -17.59 -4.72
N PRO A 18 -30.48 -16.28 -4.81
CA PRO A 18 -29.70 -15.74 -5.93
C PRO A 18 -28.36 -16.44 -6.11
N SER A 19 -28.06 -16.74 -7.37
CA SER A 19 -26.79 -17.28 -7.85
C SER A 19 -25.63 -16.45 -7.32
N SER A 20 -24.92 -17.03 -6.35
CA SER A 20 -23.62 -16.62 -5.89
C SER A 20 -22.66 -16.52 -7.08
N ILE A 21 -22.09 -15.34 -7.27
CA ILE A 21 -20.87 -15.19 -8.06
C ILE A 21 -19.81 -15.97 -7.28
N ALA A 22 -19.46 -17.15 -7.80
CA ALA A 22 -18.50 -18.04 -7.18
C ALA A 22 -17.15 -17.32 -7.02
N LEU A 23 -16.72 -17.21 -5.77
CA LEU A 23 -15.51 -16.54 -5.27
C LEU A 23 -14.19 -17.26 -5.64
N ASN A 24 -14.16 -18.03 -6.73
CA ASN A 24 -13.03 -18.87 -7.11
C ASN A 24 -12.11 -18.25 -8.18
N ASP A 25 -12.45 -17.08 -8.74
CA ASP A 25 -11.59 -16.35 -9.70
C ASP A 25 -10.70 -15.27 -9.04
N ILE A 26 -10.80 -15.07 -7.72
CA ILE A 26 -9.97 -14.10 -6.99
C ILE A 26 -8.51 -14.59 -6.85
N ASP A 27 -8.30 -15.92 -6.86
CA ASP A 27 -6.96 -16.51 -6.81
C ASP A 27 -6.20 -16.42 -8.15
N ALA A 28 -6.90 -16.21 -9.27
CA ALA A 28 -6.26 -15.94 -10.56
C ALA A 28 -5.66 -14.53 -10.62
N ILE A 29 -6.23 -13.55 -9.91
CA ILE A 29 -5.73 -12.17 -9.89
C ILE A 29 -4.50 -12.04 -8.97
N SER A 30 -4.46 -12.80 -7.87
CA SER A 30 -3.28 -12.87 -6.98
C SER A 30 -2.13 -13.69 -7.58
N LEU A 31 -2.43 -14.70 -8.43
CA LEU A 31 -1.43 -15.35 -9.29
C LEU A 31 -0.99 -14.45 -10.46
N SER A 32 -1.92 -13.70 -11.08
CA SER A 32 -1.64 -12.81 -12.22
C SER A 32 -0.68 -11.67 -11.87
N LEU A 33 -0.75 -11.12 -10.65
CA LEU A 33 0.22 -10.13 -10.18
C LEU A 33 1.60 -10.74 -9.86
N ARG A 34 1.68 -12.03 -9.52
CA ARG A 34 2.98 -12.71 -9.34
C ARG A 34 3.58 -13.17 -10.67
N THR A 35 2.77 -13.49 -11.68
CA THR A 35 3.25 -13.90 -13.01
C THR A 35 3.48 -12.72 -13.98
N SER A 36 2.76 -11.60 -13.84
CA SER A 36 3.01 -10.38 -14.65
C SER A 36 4.31 -9.64 -14.29
N LEU A 37 4.84 -9.85 -13.08
CA LEU A 37 6.00 -9.09 -12.56
C LEU A 37 7.33 -9.86 -12.71
N SER A 38 7.32 -11.03 -13.33
CA SER A 38 8.52 -11.82 -13.61
C SER A 38 8.55 -12.16 -15.10
N GLY A 39 9.31 -11.40 -15.90
CA GLY A 39 9.81 -11.96 -17.18
C GLY A 39 9.70 -11.13 -18.45
N VAL A 40 9.60 -9.80 -18.44
CA VAL A 40 9.84 -9.01 -19.66
C VAL A 40 10.90 -7.94 -19.42
N THR A 41 12.15 -8.40 -19.27
CA THR A 41 13.34 -7.57 -19.55
C THR A 41 13.57 -7.54 -21.06
N PRO A 42 13.84 -6.37 -21.68
CA PRO A 42 14.26 -6.33 -23.07
C PRO A 42 15.58 -7.10 -23.23
N PRO A 43 15.79 -7.84 -24.33
CA PRO A 43 16.96 -8.70 -24.47
C PRO A 43 18.26 -7.88 -24.50
N PRO A 44 19.26 -8.19 -23.65
CA PRO A 44 20.60 -7.72 -23.87
C PRO A 44 21.20 -8.42 -25.10
N LYS A 45 21.98 -7.67 -25.87
CA LYS A 45 22.62 -8.11 -27.12
C LYS A 45 23.45 -9.38 -26.89
N LYS A 46 23.29 -10.33 -27.81
CA LYS A 46 23.89 -11.68 -27.88
C LYS A 46 25.35 -11.76 -27.40
N LYS A 47 25.62 -12.70 -26.50
CA LYS A 47 26.85 -13.54 -26.52
C LYS A 47 26.45 -15.00 -26.34
N ILE A 48 26.87 -15.81 -27.30
CA ILE A 48 26.68 -17.26 -27.36
C ILE A 48 27.82 -17.92 -26.58
N VAL A 49 27.51 -19.07 -25.97
CA VAL A 49 28.33 -20.29 -25.79
C VAL A 49 28.33 -20.82 -24.34
N ALA A 50 28.13 -22.14 -24.25
CA ALA A 50 28.42 -23.09 -23.16
C ALA A 50 27.24 -23.57 -22.28
N LEU A 51 26.57 -24.61 -22.81
CA LEU A 51 26.35 -25.93 -22.20
C LEU A 51 26.68 -26.10 -20.70
N GLY A 52 25.69 -26.57 -19.93
CA GLY A 52 25.89 -27.09 -18.59
C GLY A 52 24.68 -27.88 -18.09
N LEU A 53 24.65 -29.17 -18.41
CA LEU A 53 23.71 -30.18 -17.92
C LEU A 53 23.86 -30.35 -16.39
N GLY A 54 22.77 -30.27 -15.64
CA GLY A 54 22.75 -30.59 -14.21
C GLY A 54 21.37 -31.03 -13.74
N ARG A 55 21.11 -32.35 -13.73
CA ARG A 55 19.95 -32.99 -13.11
C ARG A 55 20.03 -32.86 -11.57
N ALA A 56 18.95 -32.41 -10.93
CA ALA A 56 18.79 -32.45 -9.48
C ALA A 56 18.20 -33.81 -9.01
N PRO A 57 18.63 -34.38 -7.86
CA PRO A 57 18.11 -35.64 -7.36
C PRO A 57 16.75 -35.47 -6.63
N LYS A 58 15.88 -36.46 -6.83
CA LYS A 58 14.57 -36.58 -6.18
C LYS A 58 14.73 -36.91 -4.68
N PHE A 59 14.16 -36.08 -3.80
CA PHE A 59 14.07 -36.37 -2.36
C PHE A 59 12.84 -37.26 -2.09
N THR A 60 13.08 -38.48 -1.61
CA THR A 60 12.04 -39.44 -1.21
C THR A 60 11.67 -39.27 0.27
N TYR A 61 10.37 -39.22 0.55
CA TYR A 61 9.77 -39.34 1.88
C TYR A 61 10.23 -40.61 2.61
N ARG A 62 10.59 -40.48 3.90
CA ARG A 62 10.65 -41.63 4.81
C ARG A 62 9.69 -41.44 5.98
N ARG A 63 8.58 -42.19 5.93
CA ARG A 63 7.62 -42.46 7.01
C ARG A 63 8.16 -43.61 7.86
N HIS A 64 8.21 -43.44 9.18
CA HIS A 64 8.10 -44.49 10.22
C HIS A 64 7.48 -43.80 11.44
N SER A 65 6.19 -44.01 11.79
CA SER A 65 5.55 -45.15 12.45
C SER A 65 5.87 -45.28 13.95
N ASN A 66 4.87 -44.95 14.80
CA ASN A 66 4.36 -45.72 15.95
C ASN A 66 5.35 -46.13 17.06
N LYS A 67 5.24 -45.72 18.34
CA LYS A 67 4.17 -45.85 19.38
C LYS A 67 4.84 -45.48 20.77
N PRO A 68 4.25 -45.62 21.98
CA PRO A 68 3.09 -44.92 22.55
C PRO A 68 3.26 -44.50 24.06
N TYR A 69 2.29 -43.76 24.61
CA TYR A 69 1.95 -43.51 26.03
C TYR A 69 3.01 -43.10 27.07
N ASN A 70 2.83 -41.90 27.64
CA ASN A 70 2.90 -41.73 29.09
C ASN A 70 1.81 -40.76 29.56
N ARG A 71 0.71 -41.33 30.08
CA ARG A 71 -0.34 -40.61 30.82
C ARG A 71 0.14 -40.45 32.26
N SER A 72 0.33 -39.23 32.73
CA SER A 72 0.33 -38.89 34.15
C SER A 72 -0.94 -38.12 34.49
N THR A 73 -1.96 -38.81 34.97
CA THR A 73 -3.25 -38.22 35.37
C THR A 73 -3.19 -37.69 36.80
N SER A 74 -3.37 -36.36 36.92
CA SER A 74 -4.14 -35.55 37.89
C SER A 74 -4.50 -36.01 39.33
N ILE A 75 -4.14 -37.19 39.84
CA ILE A 75 -4.70 -37.72 41.11
C ILE A 75 -3.63 -37.88 42.22
N THR A 76 -2.34 -37.81 41.91
CA THR A 76 -1.27 -37.99 42.91
C THR A 76 -0.70 -36.71 43.54
N ARG A 77 -1.06 -35.51 43.07
CA ARG A 77 -0.62 -34.24 43.70
C ARG A 77 -1.53 -33.71 44.81
N ALA A 78 -2.79 -34.15 44.92
CA ALA A 78 -3.76 -33.56 45.84
C ALA A 78 -3.80 -34.16 47.26
N LYS A 79 -3.01 -35.21 47.58
CA LYS A 79 -3.05 -35.89 48.89
C LYS A 79 -1.90 -35.58 49.85
N LYS A 80 -0.98 -34.67 49.50
CA LYS A 80 0.17 -34.30 50.36
C LYS A 80 0.02 -32.99 51.16
N ALA A 81 -1.12 -32.30 51.08
CA ALA A 81 -1.33 -31.00 51.74
C ALA A 81 -2.38 -31.00 52.87
N ALA A 82 -2.77 -32.16 53.39
CA ALA A 82 -3.85 -32.27 54.39
C ALA A 82 -3.44 -33.03 55.65
N VAL A 83 -2.25 -32.77 56.21
CA VAL A 83 -1.92 -33.16 57.60
C VAL A 83 -0.95 -32.12 58.16
N LYS A 84 -1.27 -31.54 59.33
CA LYS A 84 -0.65 -30.39 60.04
C LYS A 84 -1.24 -29.05 59.57
N SER A 85 -2.15 -28.40 60.28
CA SER A 85 -2.04 -28.03 61.70
C SER A 85 -3.42 -27.72 62.32
N LYS A 86 -3.69 -28.26 63.51
CA LYS A 86 -4.72 -27.79 64.44
C LYS A 86 -4.03 -27.01 65.56
N SER A 87 -4.65 -25.89 65.92
CA SER A 87 -4.71 -25.27 67.25
C SER A 87 -3.42 -24.75 67.90
N VAL A 88 -3.40 -23.46 68.27
CA VAL A 88 -3.42 -22.97 69.67
C VAL A 88 -3.27 -21.43 69.66
N ARG A 89 -4.22 -20.73 70.27
CA ARG A 89 -4.11 -19.31 70.68
C ARG A 89 -3.18 -19.21 71.90
N PRO A 90 -2.40 -18.12 72.03
CA PRO A 90 -2.57 -17.31 73.25
C PRO A 90 -2.50 -15.79 73.03
N LYS A 91 -2.94 -15.08 74.06
CA LYS A 91 -3.08 -13.63 74.19
C LYS A 91 -1.73 -12.91 74.40
N ALA A 92 -1.68 -11.68 73.85
CA ALA A 92 -1.03 -10.45 74.30
C ALA A 92 0.30 -10.48 75.11
N ALA A 93 1.31 -9.78 74.58
CA ALA A 93 2.13 -8.85 75.36
C ALA A 93 2.86 -7.84 74.43
N ILE A 94 2.70 -6.56 74.75
CA ILE A 94 3.41 -5.42 74.17
C ILE A 94 4.85 -5.43 74.70
N LYS A 95 5.85 -5.59 73.84
CA LYS A 95 7.23 -5.13 74.09
C LYS A 95 7.84 -4.57 72.81
N LYS A 96 8.06 -3.25 72.80
CA LYS A 96 8.88 -2.54 71.82
C LYS A 96 10.32 -3.06 71.94
N SER A 97 10.83 -3.71 70.91
CA SER A 97 12.27 -3.92 70.73
C SER A 97 12.67 -3.41 69.33
N LYS A 98 13.56 -2.41 69.33
CA LYS A 98 14.26 -1.93 68.15
C LYS A 98 15.32 -2.98 67.82
N THR A 99 15.02 -3.85 66.87
CA THR A 99 16.03 -4.70 66.25
C THR A 99 15.77 -4.71 64.75
N ARG A 100 16.71 -4.08 64.04
CA ARG A 100 16.79 -4.01 62.58
C ARG A 100 16.65 -5.42 62.01
N PRO A 101 15.65 -5.71 61.15
CA PRO A 101 15.55 -7.03 60.55
C PRO A 101 16.80 -7.27 59.70
N PRO A 102 17.34 -8.52 59.70
CA PRO A 102 18.42 -8.86 58.79
C PRO A 102 17.92 -8.67 57.36
N PRO A 103 18.80 -8.31 56.39
CA PRO A 103 18.37 -8.14 55.01
C PRO A 103 17.73 -9.44 54.55
N LEU A 104 16.42 -9.36 54.26
CA LEU A 104 15.67 -10.43 53.64
C LEU A 104 16.47 -10.85 52.41
N LYS A 105 17.03 -12.06 52.45
CA LYS A 105 17.58 -12.69 51.25
C LYS A 105 16.43 -12.71 50.26
N LEU A 106 16.51 -11.87 49.23
CA LEU A 106 15.60 -11.87 48.10
C LEU A 106 15.62 -13.30 47.58
N VAL A 107 14.57 -14.05 47.88
CA VAL A 107 14.32 -15.34 47.23
C VAL A 107 14.14 -14.95 45.77
N GLN A 108 15.17 -15.19 44.96
CA GLN A 108 15.08 -15.13 43.51
C GLN A 108 14.12 -16.25 43.10
N GLY A 109 12.83 -15.94 43.19
CA GLY A 109 11.80 -16.82 42.67
C GLY A 109 12.03 -17.02 41.17
N PRO A 110 11.67 -18.18 40.61
CA PRO A 110 11.78 -18.46 39.18
C PRO A 110 11.08 -17.41 38.29
N ASP A 111 10.13 -16.65 38.84
CA ASP A 111 9.43 -15.56 38.15
C ASP A 111 10.31 -14.35 37.80
N VAL A 112 11.38 -14.07 38.56
CA VAL A 112 12.25 -12.91 38.29
C VAL A 112 13.09 -13.12 37.03
N GLU A 113 13.58 -14.33 36.81
CA GLU A 113 14.35 -14.67 35.60
C GLU A 113 13.44 -14.77 34.38
N SER A 114 12.22 -15.29 34.51
CA SER A 114 11.20 -15.26 33.46
C SER A 114 10.87 -13.82 33.03
N ALA A 115 10.65 -12.92 33.98
CA ALA A 115 10.37 -11.50 33.71
C ALA A 115 11.56 -10.79 33.04
N LYS A 116 12.80 -11.10 33.44
CA LYS A 116 14.01 -10.57 32.77
C LYS A 116 14.13 -11.06 31.34
N LEU A 117 13.90 -12.36 31.08
CA LEU A 117 13.93 -12.93 29.74
C LEU A 117 12.86 -12.32 28.84
N ALA A 118 11.63 -12.16 29.34
CA ALA A 118 10.54 -11.50 28.62
C ALA A 118 10.90 -10.04 28.27
N ARG A 119 11.47 -9.28 29.22
CA ARG A 119 11.93 -7.91 28.97
C ARG A 119 13.03 -7.86 27.91
N LEU A 120 13.98 -8.79 27.95
CA LEU A 120 15.09 -8.86 26.99
C LEU A 120 14.58 -9.23 25.59
N GLU A 121 13.61 -10.13 25.49
CA GLU A 121 12.94 -10.44 24.22
C GLU A 121 12.19 -9.24 23.65
N ARG A 122 11.48 -8.46 24.49
CA ARG A 122 10.83 -7.21 24.07
C ARG A 122 11.85 -6.20 23.54
N LEU A 123 12.97 -6.03 24.22
CA LEU A 123 14.06 -5.17 23.76
C LEU A 123 14.57 -5.61 22.38
N ARG A 124 14.80 -6.91 22.18
CA ARG A 124 15.23 -7.45 20.87
C ARG A 124 14.21 -7.16 19.77
N ARG A 125 12.91 -7.29 20.05
CA ARG A 125 11.85 -6.98 19.09
C ARG A 125 11.70 -5.49 18.83
N ALA A 126 12.07 -4.64 19.79
CA ALA A 126 11.97 -3.19 19.69
C ALA A 126 13.12 -2.53 18.91
N VAL A 127 14.20 -3.26 18.60
CA VAL A 127 15.33 -2.71 17.84
C VAL A 127 15.05 -2.77 16.35
N TRP A 128 15.18 -1.62 15.70
CA TRP A 128 15.18 -1.50 14.24
C TRP A 128 16.62 -1.43 13.72
N HIS A 129 16.91 -2.25 12.71
CA HIS A 129 18.19 -2.28 12.01
C HIS A 129 17.96 -1.79 10.58
N PRO A 130 18.29 -0.52 10.27
CA PRO A 130 18.07 0.00 8.93
C PRO A 130 19.02 -0.68 7.92
N PRO A 131 18.59 -0.85 6.66
CA PRO A 131 19.41 -1.50 5.61
C PRO A 131 20.68 -0.71 5.27
N ALA A 132 20.66 0.61 5.50
CA ALA A 132 21.84 1.47 5.45
C ALA A 132 21.97 2.21 6.79
N PRO A 133 23.19 2.42 7.30
CA PRO A 133 23.38 3.17 8.54
C PRO A 133 22.85 4.59 8.37
N VAL A 134 21.77 4.90 9.09
CA VAL A 134 21.20 6.25 9.10
C VAL A 134 21.87 7.01 10.25
N PRO A 135 22.53 8.16 10.00
CA PRO A 135 23.09 8.95 11.07
C PRO A 135 21.96 9.56 11.92
N GLY A 136 21.97 9.27 13.23
CA GLY A 136 21.06 9.88 14.20
C GLY A 136 19.73 9.15 14.41
N GLN A 137 18.73 9.90 14.86
CA GLN A 137 17.40 9.38 15.21
C GLN A 137 16.41 9.57 14.04
N VAL A 138 15.67 8.52 13.70
CA VAL A 138 14.57 8.62 12.72
C VAL A 138 13.30 9.10 13.41
N LYS A 139 12.75 10.21 12.91
CA LYS A 139 11.49 10.78 13.40
C LYS A 139 10.33 10.29 12.53
N VAL A 140 9.42 9.52 13.14
CA VAL A 140 8.19 9.07 12.49
C VAL A 140 7.04 9.97 12.96
N PRO A 141 6.31 10.63 12.04
CA PRO A 141 5.19 11.48 12.44
C PRO A 141 4.00 10.64 12.94
N LEU A 142 3.38 11.08 14.04
CA LEU A 142 2.17 10.46 14.58
C LEU A 142 0.94 10.63 13.68
N LYS A 143 0.98 11.62 12.78
CA LYS A 143 -0.09 11.92 11.82
C LYS A 143 0.47 11.99 10.41
N LEU A 144 -0.23 11.35 9.48
CA LEU A 144 0.04 11.47 8.06
C LEU A 144 -0.70 12.71 7.51
N PRO A 145 -0.01 13.63 6.80
CA PRO A 145 -0.66 14.80 6.24
C PRO A 145 -1.63 14.42 5.11
N TYR A 146 -2.79 15.08 5.09
CA TYR A 146 -3.76 15.02 4.00
C TYR A 146 -3.56 16.21 3.05
N PRO A 147 -2.99 16.01 1.86
CA PRO A 147 -2.85 17.08 0.88
C PRO A 147 -4.23 17.50 0.34
N ARG A 148 -4.36 18.77 -0.05
CA ARG A 148 -5.53 19.24 -0.79
C ARG A 148 -5.30 18.98 -2.28
N PHE A 149 -6.29 18.37 -2.93
CA PHE A 149 -6.29 18.13 -4.36
C PHE A 149 -7.28 19.06 -5.05
N PRO A 150 -7.00 19.49 -6.30
CA PRO A 150 -7.98 20.23 -7.09
C PRO A 150 -9.21 19.34 -7.38
N SER A 151 -10.36 19.99 -7.57
CA SER A 151 -11.57 19.32 -8.06
C SER A 151 -11.40 18.86 -9.51
N PHE A 152 -12.13 17.80 -9.86
CA PHE A 152 -12.21 17.30 -11.23
C PHE A 152 -13.37 17.99 -11.95
N GLU A 153 -13.08 18.89 -12.86
CA GLU A 153 -14.14 19.63 -13.55
C GLU A 153 -14.56 18.97 -14.86
N TYR A 154 -13.62 18.43 -15.64
CA TYR A 154 -13.91 17.74 -16.90
C TYR A 154 -12.88 16.65 -17.23
N ILE A 155 -13.29 15.74 -18.12
CA ILE A 155 -12.40 14.75 -18.75
C ILE A 155 -12.06 15.25 -20.14
N ASP A 156 -10.78 15.15 -20.52
CA ASP A 156 -10.29 15.49 -21.86
C ASP A 156 -10.73 14.42 -22.89
N ASN A 157 -12.03 14.41 -23.16
CA ASN A 157 -12.69 13.55 -24.13
C ASN A 157 -13.87 14.35 -24.72
N GLU A 158 -13.86 14.51 -26.03
CA GLU A 158 -14.87 15.31 -26.76
C GLU A 158 -16.30 14.92 -26.42
N TYR A 159 -16.57 13.63 -26.20
CA TYR A 159 -17.91 13.12 -25.90
C TYR A 159 -18.32 13.24 -24.42
N LEU A 160 -17.35 13.44 -23.52
CA LEU A 160 -17.58 13.47 -22.07
C LEU A 160 -17.33 14.84 -21.45
N LYS A 161 -16.90 15.83 -22.25
CA LYS A 161 -16.50 17.17 -21.77
C LYS A 161 -17.60 17.88 -20.98
N GLU A 162 -18.87 17.68 -21.36
CA GLU A 162 -20.04 18.31 -20.71
C GLU A 162 -20.62 17.48 -19.55
N ILE A 163 -20.14 16.26 -19.36
CA ILE A 163 -20.70 15.33 -18.37
C ILE A 163 -19.92 15.48 -17.06
N PRO A 164 -20.57 15.75 -15.92
CA PRO A 164 -19.89 15.85 -14.63
C PRO A 164 -19.09 14.58 -14.31
N VAL A 165 -17.83 14.75 -13.89
CA VAL A 165 -16.92 13.63 -13.61
C VAL A 165 -17.52 12.67 -12.57
N GLN A 166 -18.20 13.19 -11.55
CA GLN A 166 -18.88 12.37 -10.54
C GLN A 166 -19.95 11.47 -11.16
N TYR A 167 -20.75 11.98 -12.12
CA TYR A 167 -21.76 11.17 -12.80
C TYR A 167 -21.12 10.04 -13.62
N ILE A 168 -20.01 10.33 -14.31
CA ILE A 168 -19.24 9.32 -15.04
C ILE A 168 -18.73 8.24 -14.09
N PHE A 169 -18.15 8.65 -12.96
CA PHE A 169 -17.67 7.74 -11.93
C PHE A 169 -18.80 6.87 -11.38
N ASP A 170 -19.95 7.44 -11.03
CA ASP A 170 -21.10 6.68 -10.48
C ASP A 170 -21.62 5.64 -11.47
N ARG A 171 -21.64 5.96 -12.76
CA ARG A 171 -22.01 5.01 -13.83
C ARG A 171 -20.96 3.93 -14.06
N MET A 172 -19.69 4.27 -13.92
CA MET A 172 -18.57 3.35 -14.11
C MET A 172 -18.35 2.45 -12.89
N PHE A 173 -18.65 2.92 -11.68
CA PHE A 173 -18.42 2.23 -10.42
C PHE A 173 -18.85 0.74 -10.41
N PRO A 174 -20.08 0.37 -10.81
CA PRO A 174 -20.48 -1.04 -10.85
C PRO A 174 -19.73 -1.87 -11.89
N LEU A 175 -19.11 -1.23 -12.88
CA LEU A 175 -18.34 -1.87 -13.94
C LEU A 175 -16.86 -2.03 -13.60
N LEU A 176 -16.34 -1.32 -12.61
CA LEU A 176 -14.92 -1.31 -12.24
C LEU A 176 -14.34 -2.72 -12.01
N PRO A 177 -15.02 -3.65 -11.30
CA PRO A 177 -14.51 -5.02 -11.16
C PRO A 177 -14.39 -5.76 -12.50
N SER A 178 -15.30 -5.50 -13.44
CA SER A 178 -15.22 -6.07 -14.79
C SER A 178 -14.08 -5.46 -15.59
N PHE A 179 -13.86 -4.14 -15.51
CA PHE A 179 -12.70 -3.49 -16.11
C PHE A 179 -11.41 -4.11 -15.56
N ALA A 180 -11.29 -4.26 -14.23
CA ALA A 180 -10.14 -4.90 -13.61
C ALA A 180 -9.87 -6.29 -14.18
N THR A 181 -10.91 -7.13 -14.19
CA THR A 181 -10.82 -8.52 -14.65
C THR A 181 -10.34 -8.60 -16.09
N ILE A 182 -10.88 -7.76 -16.97
CA ILE A 182 -10.54 -7.75 -18.39
C ILE A 182 -9.13 -7.20 -18.59
N THR A 183 -8.83 -6.04 -18.01
CA THR A 183 -7.51 -5.41 -18.07
C THR A 183 -6.39 -6.33 -17.57
N LEU A 184 -6.61 -7.07 -16.48
CA LEU A 184 -5.64 -8.01 -15.92
C LEU A 184 -5.48 -9.31 -16.74
N ALA A 185 -6.42 -9.62 -17.63
CA ALA A 185 -6.33 -10.74 -18.55
C ALA A 185 -5.43 -10.42 -19.76
N TYR A 186 -5.29 -9.15 -20.12
CA TYR A 186 -4.37 -8.71 -21.18
C TYR A 186 -2.91 -8.88 -20.76
N ARG A 187 -2.12 -9.55 -21.59
CA ARG A 187 -0.68 -9.76 -21.41
C ARG A 187 0.11 -9.01 -22.49
N PRO A 188 1.29 -8.46 -22.15
CA PRO A 188 2.13 -7.77 -23.12
C PRO A 188 2.86 -8.75 -24.04
N TYR A 189 3.01 -8.39 -25.32
CA TYR A 189 3.71 -9.14 -26.36
C TYR A 189 4.74 -8.25 -27.07
N ALA A 190 5.93 -8.12 -26.48
CA ALA A 190 6.99 -7.23 -26.98
C ALA A 190 7.59 -7.62 -28.34
N SER A 191 7.38 -8.87 -28.79
CA SER A 191 7.86 -9.35 -30.08
C SER A 191 6.94 -9.01 -31.26
N ILE A 192 5.71 -8.57 -30.99
CA ILE A 192 4.71 -8.28 -32.01
C ILE A 192 4.86 -6.82 -32.46
N PRO A 193 5.26 -6.56 -33.72
CA PRO A 193 5.44 -5.20 -34.22
C PRO A 193 4.10 -4.51 -34.43
N HIS A 194 4.08 -3.18 -34.38
CA HIS A 194 2.91 -2.38 -34.72
C HIS A 194 2.50 -2.60 -36.19
N PRO A 195 1.19 -2.71 -36.52
CA PRO A 195 0.73 -2.96 -37.90
C PRO A 195 1.07 -1.81 -38.86
N ASP A 196 1.09 -0.57 -38.39
CA ASP A 196 1.64 0.56 -39.13
C ASP A 196 3.15 0.69 -38.86
N PRO A 197 4.02 0.50 -39.87
CA PRO A 197 5.47 0.62 -39.73
C PRO A 197 5.96 2.05 -39.45
N LYS A 198 5.12 3.07 -39.63
CA LYS A 198 5.46 4.47 -39.33
C LYS A 198 5.46 4.75 -37.82
N VAL A 199 4.76 3.95 -37.03
CA VAL A 199 4.69 4.11 -35.59
C VAL A 199 5.99 3.61 -34.96
N LEU A 200 6.60 4.45 -34.13
CA LEU A 200 7.86 4.13 -33.46
C LEU A 200 7.67 2.91 -32.52
N PRO A 201 8.58 1.91 -32.52
CA PRO A 201 8.45 0.70 -31.70
C PRO A 201 8.38 0.91 -30.18
N ARG A 202 8.65 2.12 -29.69
CA ARG A 202 8.63 2.48 -28.26
C ARG A 202 7.39 3.26 -27.83
N THR A 203 6.53 3.66 -28.77
CA THR A 203 5.34 4.47 -28.46
C THR A 203 4.10 3.61 -28.25
N THR A 204 4.12 2.35 -28.69
CA THR A 204 3.04 1.40 -28.50
C THR A 204 3.58 0.04 -28.10
N LEU A 205 2.74 -0.78 -27.45
CA LEU A 205 3.05 -2.17 -27.13
C LEU A 205 1.82 -3.03 -27.40
N ALA A 206 2.03 -4.21 -27.98
CA ALA A 206 0.95 -5.15 -28.26
C ALA A 206 0.50 -5.86 -26.97
N PHE A 207 -0.80 -6.00 -26.80
CA PHE A 207 -1.42 -6.77 -25.72
C PHE A 207 -2.48 -7.71 -26.27
N ALA A 208 -2.63 -8.87 -25.66
CA ALA A 208 -3.76 -9.74 -25.95
C ALA A 208 -4.11 -10.61 -24.74
N ILE A 209 -5.33 -11.15 -24.74
CA ILE A 209 -5.73 -12.22 -23.81
C ILE A 209 -5.23 -13.53 -24.46
N PRO A 210 -4.24 -14.24 -23.87
CA PRO A 210 -3.67 -15.44 -24.47
C PRO A 210 -4.74 -16.45 -24.87
N GLU A 211 -5.72 -16.67 -24.00
CA GLU A 211 -6.80 -17.64 -24.25
C GLU A 211 -7.71 -17.27 -25.42
N VAL A 212 -7.79 -15.99 -25.77
CA VAL A 212 -8.53 -15.53 -26.95
C VAL A 212 -7.71 -15.75 -28.22
N VAL A 213 -6.42 -15.41 -28.20
CA VAL A 213 -5.50 -15.58 -29.34
C VAL A 213 -5.30 -17.05 -29.68
N ASP A 214 -5.17 -17.90 -28.66
CA ASP A 214 -5.01 -19.35 -28.82
C ASP A 214 -6.34 -20.04 -29.21
N GLY A 215 -7.45 -19.32 -29.23
CA GLY A 215 -8.78 -19.86 -29.52
C GLY A 215 -9.36 -20.77 -28.41
N SER A 216 -8.71 -20.87 -27.25
CA SER A 216 -9.14 -21.74 -26.16
C SER A 216 -10.38 -21.22 -25.41
N LYS A 217 -10.57 -19.90 -25.33
CA LYS A 217 -11.72 -19.26 -24.68
C LYS A 217 -12.29 -18.10 -25.51
N PRO A 218 -12.93 -18.36 -26.66
CA PRO A 218 -13.42 -17.30 -27.55
C PRO A 218 -14.50 -16.40 -26.93
N HIS A 219 -15.27 -16.90 -25.96
CA HIS A 219 -16.26 -16.13 -25.22
C HIS A 219 -15.65 -14.93 -24.44
N TRP A 220 -14.36 -14.96 -24.13
CA TRP A 220 -13.68 -13.82 -23.50
C TRP A 220 -13.59 -12.61 -24.44
N ALA A 221 -13.51 -12.80 -25.76
CA ALA A 221 -13.55 -11.70 -26.70
C ALA A 221 -14.87 -10.92 -26.64
N ALA A 222 -15.99 -11.65 -26.51
CA ALA A 222 -17.31 -11.05 -26.31
C ALA A 222 -17.40 -10.33 -24.95
N LYS A 223 -16.86 -10.93 -23.89
CA LYS A 223 -16.83 -10.35 -22.53
C LYS A 223 -15.96 -9.08 -22.45
N ALA A 224 -14.87 -9.04 -23.22
CA ALA A 224 -13.93 -7.92 -23.26
C ALA A 224 -14.46 -6.71 -24.03
N ARG A 225 -15.38 -6.91 -24.97
CA ARG A 225 -15.89 -5.85 -25.85
C ARG A 225 -16.43 -4.65 -25.05
N GLY A 226 -15.95 -3.46 -25.38
CA GLY A 226 -16.31 -2.21 -24.72
C GLY A 226 -15.65 -1.98 -23.36
N ARG A 227 -14.78 -2.90 -22.93
CA ARG A 227 -14.02 -2.84 -21.66
C ARG A 227 -12.55 -3.16 -21.87
N GLU A 228 -12.10 -3.11 -23.12
CA GLU A 228 -10.71 -3.31 -23.50
C GLU A 228 -9.86 -2.17 -22.90
N PRO A 229 -8.61 -2.44 -22.53
CA PRO A 229 -7.66 -1.38 -22.18
C PRO A 229 -7.40 -0.51 -23.41
N ASP A 230 -7.15 0.77 -23.17
CA ASP A 230 -6.90 1.79 -24.20
C ASP A 230 -5.54 2.48 -23.99
N LEU A 231 -4.79 2.08 -22.97
CA LEU A 231 -3.50 2.66 -22.61
C LEU A 231 -2.62 1.61 -21.94
N ALA A 232 -1.31 1.73 -22.11
CA ALA A 232 -0.32 0.97 -21.34
C ALA A 232 0.54 1.93 -20.51
N LEU A 233 0.63 1.68 -19.20
CA LEU A 233 1.48 2.44 -18.30
C LEU A 233 2.83 1.74 -18.13
N ALA A 234 3.91 2.46 -18.43
CA ALA A 234 5.27 2.06 -18.10
C ALA A 234 5.65 2.69 -16.76
N VAL A 235 5.49 1.95 -15.67
CA VAL A 235 5.92 2.36 -14.33
C VAL A 235 7.44 2.23 -14.24
N ILE A 236 8.11 3.37 -14.21
CA ILE A 236 9.57 3.45 -14.27
C ILE A 236 10.14 3.18 -12.88
N CYS A 237 10.94 2.11 -12.76
CA CYS A 237 11.70 1.83 -11.55
C CYS A 237 12.91 2.79 -11.47
N LYS A 238 13.22 3.30 -10.27
CA LYS A 238 14.43 4.11 -10.09
C LYS A 238 15.66 3.23 -10.37
N PRO A 239 16.72 3.78 -10.98
CA PRO A 239 17.89 3.00 -11.35
C PRO A 239 18.59 2.36 -10.16
N VAL A 240 18.37 2.79 -8.91
CA VAL A 240 18.97 2.14 -7.73
C VAL A 240 18.33 0.76 -7.45
N GLU A 241 17.13 0.48 -7.98
CA GLU A 241 16.45 -0.81 -7.90
C GLU A 241 16.66 -1.64 -9.20
N GLU A 242 17.90 -1.77 -9.69
CA GLU A 242 18.24 -2.40 -10.98
C GLU A 242 17.71 -3.84 -11.16
N SER A 243 17.35 -4.52 -10.08
CA SER A 243 16.87 -5.90 -10.11
C SER A 243 15.43 -6.05 -10.64
N ARG A 244 14.63 -4.98 -10.67
CA ARG A 244 13.25 -5.02 -11.18
C ARG A 244 13.11 -4.09 -12.39
N GLY A 245 13.04 -4.69 -13.58
CA GLY A 245 12.73 -3.96 -14.80
C GLY A 245 11.44 -3.14 -14.69
N ASN A 246 11.25 -2.19 -15.61
CA ASN A 246 10.04 -1.37 -15.65
C ASN A 246 8.79 -2.25 -15.70
N MET A 247 7.81 -1.94 -14.85
CA MET A 247 6.55 -2.65 -14.83
C MET A 247 5.63 -2.04 -15.90
N ILE A 248 5.14 -2.87 -16.82
CA ILE A 248 4.20 -2.45 -17.86
C ILE A 248 2.81 -3.01 -17.53
N VAL A 249 1.82 -2.12 -17.45
CA VAL A 249 0.45 -2.48 -17.06
C VAL A 249 -0.53 -1.91 -18.09
N ALA A 250 -1.33 -2.76 -18.72
CA ALA A 250 -2.48 -2.30 -19.49
C ALA A 250 -3.48 -1.65 -18.54
N VAL A 251 -4.10 -0.53 -18.92
CA VAL A 251 -5.10 0.18 -18.12
C VAL A 251 -6.22 0.70 -18.99
N ASN A 252 -7.33 1.06 -18.34
CA ASN A 252 -8.38 1.84 -18.95
C ASN A 252 -8.22 3.31 -18.50
N SER A 253 -8.01 4.21 -19.44
CA SER A 253 -7.69 5.63 -19.20
C SER A 253 -8.82 6.35 -18.49
N LEU A 254 -10.08 5.97 -18.74
CA LEU A 254 -11.26 6.55 -18.09
C LEU A 254 -11.30 6.25 -16.58
N VAL A 255 -10.88 5.04 -16.18
CA VAL A 255 -10.77 4.65 -14.77
C VAL A 255 -9.81 5.56 -14.02
N PHE A 256 -8.70 5.93 -14.65
CA PHE A 256 -7.73 6.85 -14.07
C PHE A 256 -8.19 8.30 -14.14
N ALA A 257 -8.74 8.75 -15.28
CA ALA A 257 -9.18 10.13 -15.48
C ALA A 257 -10.27 10.56 -14.49
N THR A 258 -11.15 9.64 -14.09
CA THR A 258 -12.21 9.92 -13.11
C THR A 258 -11.74 9.92 -11.65
N GLN A 259 -10.57 9.37 -11.34
CA GLN A 259 -10.11 9.13 -9.97
C GLN A 259 -8.77 9.80 -9.63
N CYS A 260 -8.00 10.25 -10.62
CA CYS A 260 -6.64 10.80 -10.44
C CYS A 260 -6.58 12.25 -10.94
N ALA A 261 -6.54 13.24 -10.03
CA ALA A 261 -6.68 14.66 -10.38
C ALA A 261 -5.55 15.19 -11.27
N TYR A 262 -4.38 14.55 -11.19
CA TYR A 262 -3.22 14.93 -12.00
C TYR A 262 -3.08 14.09 -13.26
N TRP A 263 -4.06 13.26 -13.60
CA TRP A 263 -4.03 12.41 -14.79
C TRP A 263 -3.80 13.17 -16.10
N PRO A 264 -4.49 14.29 -16.40
CA PRO A 264 -4.24 15.03 -17.64
C PRO A 264 -2.79 15.47 -17.76
N ARG A 265 -2.19 15.95 -16.66
CA ARG A 265 -0.79 16.36 -16.60
C ARG A 265 0.17 15.20 -16.86
N LEU A 266 -0.18 13.99 -16.44
CA LEU A 266 0.64 12.80 -16.67
C LEU A 266 0.64 12.38 -18.14
N LEU A 267 -0.47 12.58 -18.86
CA LEU A 267 -0.55 12.30 -20.29
C LEU A 267 0.11 13.38 -21.16
N THR A 268 0.13 14.63 -20.72
CA THR A 268 0.76 15.74 -21.47
C THR A 268 2.28 15.79 -21.31
N THR A 269 2.81 15.40 -20.15
CA THR A 269 4.25 15.49 -19.86
C THR A 269 5.06 14.34 -20.48
N SER A 270 4.41 13.31 -21.04
CA SER A 270 5.06 12.05 -21.42
C SER A 270 5.83 12.03 -22.74
N LEU A 271 5.90 13.12 -23.49
CA LEU A 271 6.64 13.16 -24.76
C LEU A 271 7.80 14.15 -24.67
N PRO A 272 9.05 13.68 -24.45
CA PRO A 272 10.21 14.48 -24.79
C PRO A 272 10.21 14.64 -26.31
N ILE A 273 9.74 15.78 -26.80
CA ILE A 273 9.98 16.21 -28.17
C ILE A 273 11.50 16.36 -28.27
N PRO A 274 12.20 15.61 -29.15
CA PRO A 274 13.58 15.89 -29.45
C PRO A 274 13.59 17.28 -30.08
N THR A 275 14.00 18.30 -29.33
CA THR A 275 14.25 19.60 -29.94
C THR A 275 15.35 19.39 -30.98
N PRO A 276 15.13 19.76 -32.25
CA PRO A 276 16.21 19.74 -33.22
C PRO A 276 17.32 20.61 -32.64
N LYS A 277 18.52 20.04 -32.50
CA LYS A 277 19.72 20.77 -32.05
C LYS A 277 19.91 21.95 -32.99
N ARG A 278 19.43 23.12 -32.60
CA ARG A 278 19.75 24.37 -33.25
C ARG A 278 21.26 24.54 -33.10
N PRO A 279 22.05 24.62 -34.19
CA PRO A 279 23.47 24.88 -34.07
C PRO A 279 23.63 26.26 -33.42
N THR A 280 24.23 26.29 -32.23
CA THR A 280 24.65 27.52 -31.57
C THR A 280 25.79 28.13 -32.38
N PRO A 281 25.64 29.35 -32.93
CA PRO A 281 26.79 30.10 -33.39
C PRO A 281 27.58 30.53 -32.15
N SER A 282 28.82 30.05 -32.09
CA SER A 282 29.83 30.48 -31.14
C SER A 282 30.19 31.95 -31.35
N THR A 283 29.92 32.80 -30.37
CA THR A 283 30.56 34.11 -30.24
C THR A 283 31.21 34.22 -28.88
N SER A 284 32.53 34.15 -28.92
CA SER A 284 33.47 34.40 -27.84
C SER A 284 33.69 35.91 -27.66
N ALA A 285 33.65 36.39 -26.41
CA ALA A 285 34.38 37.56 -25.89
C ALA A 285 34.14 37.59 -24.36
N ALA A 286 35.05 37.16 -23.49
CA ALA A 286 36.34 37.74 -23.08
C ALA A 286 36.23 39.02 -22.24
N SER A 287 36.53 38.83 -20.93
CA SER A 287 37.19 39.77 -19.98
C SER A 287 36.41 41.04 -19.58
N THR A 288 36.40 41.54 -18.33
CA THR A 288 37.51 41.84 -17.40
C THR A 288 37.00 42.06 -15.95
N SER A 289 37.93 41.93 -15.01
CA SER A 289 37.90 42.10 -13.55
C SER A 289 37.65 43.53 -12.98
N LEU A 290 37.03 43.55 -11.78
CA LEU A 290 37.05 44.44 -10.56
C LEU A 290 38.03 45.67 -10.49
N PRO A 291 37.90 46.70 -9.59
CA PRO A 291 37.31 46.68 -8.20
C PRO A 291 36.66 47.99 -7.59
N ALA A 292 36.17 47.85 -6.34
CA ALA A 292 36.25 48.73 -5.14
C ALA A 292 35.36 50.00 -4.87
N ILE A 293 34.63 49.90 -3.74
CA ILE A 293 34.40 50.84 -2.60
C ILE A 293 33.60 52.14 -2.82
N VAL A 294 32.48 52.32 -2.09
CA VAL A 294 32.19 53.46 -1.17
C VAL A 294 31.11 53.02 -0.15
N GLU A 295 31.42 53.15 1.14
CA GLU A 295 30.47 53.14 2.27
C GLU A 295 29.77 54.50 2.37
N THR A 296 28.48 54.55 2.70
CA THR A 296 27.90 55.70 3.42
C THR A 296 26.64 55.30 4.18
N GLU A 297 26.50 55.95 5.32
CA GLU A 297 25.77 55.60 6.53
C GLU A 297 24.25 55.86 6.50
N GLU A 298 23.57 55.17 7.44
CA GLU A 298 22.44 55.58 8.28
C GLU A 298 21.33 56.47 7.71
N ASN A 299 20.08 55.97 7.67
CA ASN A 299 19.02 56.54 8.53
C ASN A 299 17.65 55.82 8.50
N VAL A 300 17.08 55.72 9.71
CA VAL A 300 15.65 55.81 10.12
C VAL A 300 14.62 54.78 9.59
N SER A 301 14.21 53.92 10.53
CA SER A 301 12.82 53.58 10.92
C SER A 301 11.72 53.47 9.86
N ASP A 302 11.19 52.26 9.64
CA ASP A 302 9.83 51.91 10.10
C ASP A 302 9.51 50.44 9.83
N ALA A 303 9.24 49.68 10.89
CA ALA A 303 8.82 48.28 10.81
C ALA A 303 7.29 48.21 10.67
N SER A 304 6.79 48.41 9.45
CA SER A 304 5.41 48.06 9.09
C SER A 304 5.36 46.61 8.62
N PHE A 305 4.84 45.74 9.48
CA PHE A 305 4.42 44.39 9.12
C PHE A 305 3.21 44.46 8.18
N SER A 306 3.45 44.39 6.88
CA SER A 306 2.43 44.04 5.89
C SER A 306 2.74 42.67 5.31
N SER A 307 2.07 41.66 5.85
CA SER A 307 1.96 40.32 5.28
C SER A 307 1.19 40.39 3.97
N SER A 308 1.88 40.61 2.85
CA SER A 308 1.35 40.37 1.52
C SER A 308 1.74 38.94 1.08
N SER A 309 0.91 37.98 1.47
CA SER A 309 0.86 36.70 0.75
C SER A 309 0.20 36.95 -0.61
N SER A 310 0.97 37.52 -1.53
CA SER A 310 0.61 37.66 -2.93
C SER A 310 0.77 36.29 -3.59
N TRP A 311 -0.31 35.52 -3.59
CA TRP A 311 -0.46 34.42 -4.54
C TRP A 311 -0.73 35.12 -5.88
N SER A 312 0.35 35.44 -6.58
CA SER A 312 0.25 35.82 -7.99
C SER A 312 -0.25 34.58 -8.71
N ASP A 313 -1.57 34.56 -8.91
CA ASP A 313 -2.25 33.84 -9.99
C ASP A 313 -1.64 34.37 -11.28
N SER A 314 -0.48 33.85 -11.65
CA SER A 314 0.04 33.96 -13.00
C SER A 314 -0.83 33.02 -13.83
N ASP A 315 -1.98 33.56 -14.21
CA ASP A 315 -2.83 33.11 -15.30
C ASP A 315 -2.04 33.29 -16.61
N SER A 316 -0.96 32.52 -16.73
CA SER A 316 -0.40 32.24 -18.04
C SER A 316 -1.40 31.32 -18.69
N GLU A 317 -2.27 31.88 -19.52
CA GLU A 317 -2.89 31.17 -20.62
C GLU A 317 -1.75 30.48 -21.36
N VAL A 318 -1.49 29.24 -20.95
CA VAL A 318 -0.53 28.39 -21.62
C VAL A 318 -1.22 28.10 -22.94
N GLU A 319 -0.80 28.81 -23.98
CA GLU A 319 -1.04 28.43 -25.36
C GLU A 319 -0.79 26.92 -25.41
N PHE A 320 -1.87 26.14 -25.54
CA PHE A 320 -1.81 24.69 -25.70
C PHE A 320 -1.15 24.47 -27.06
N VAL A 321 0.19 24.55 -27.08
CA VAL A 321 1.02 24.05 -28.18
C VAL A 321 0.51 22.65 -28.43
N ASP A 322 0.09 22.35 -29.67
CA ASP A 322 -0.44 21.06 -30.11
C ASP A 322 0.48 19.92 -29.61
N LEU A 323 0.18 19.44 -28.42
CA LEU A 323 0.93 18.37 -27.78
C LEU A 323 0.70 17.13 -28.65
N PRO A 324 1.74 16.31 -28.90
CA PRO A 324 1.57 15.16 -29.76
C PRO A 324 0.54 14.23 -29.13
N ARG A 325 -0.64 14.16 -29.76
CA ARG A 325 -1.75 13.31 -29.31
C ARG A 325 -1.24 11.87 -29.28
N LEU A 326 -1.49 11.18 -28.16
CA LEU A 326 -1.14 9.77 -28.04
C LEU A 326 -1.78 8.98 -29.20
N PRO A 327 -1.07 8.01 -29.80
CA PRO A 327 -1.64 7.22 -30.88
C PRO A 327 -2.87 6.49 -30.35
N LYS A 328 -3.94 6.45 -31.16
CA LYS A 328 -5.15 5.72 -30.79
C LYS A 328 -4.84 4.22 -30.70
N PRO A 329 -5.47 3.49 -29.76
CA PRO A 329 -5.38 2.03 -29.73
C PRO A 329 -5.82 1.42 -31.06
N ILE A 330 -5.06 0.44 -31.56
CA ILE A 330 -5.36 -0.26 -32.82
C ILE A 330 -5.39 -1.75 -32.56
N LYS A 331 -6.40 -2.44 -33.07
CA LYS A 331 -6.49 -3.90 -33.06
C LYS A 331 -6.00 -4.45 -34.39
N ASP A 332 -5.09 -5.41 -34.36
CA ASP A 332 -4.60 -6.07 -35.56
C ASP A 332 -5.51 -7.24 -35.97
N ASP A 333 -5.26 -7.79 -37.18
CA ASP A 333 -6.03 -8.91 -37.73
C ASP A 333 -5.88 -10.21 -36.93
N LYS A 334 -4.86 -10.28 -36.06
CA LYS A 334 -4.56 -11.43 -35.20
C LYS A 334 -5.17 -11.31 -33.80
N GLY A 335 -5.87 -10.20 -33.53
CA GLY A 335 -6.54 -9.94 -32.25
C GLY A 335 -5.66 -9.32 -31.18
N PHE A 336 -4.44 -8.90 -31.50
CA PHE A 336 -3.61 -8.07 -30.61
C PHE A 336 -4.10 -6.64 -30.62
N ILE A 337 -4.13 -6.02 -29.44
CA ILE A 337 -4.44 -4.60 -29.27
C ILE A 337 -3.13 -3.87 -28.98
N HIS A 338 -2.74 -2.99 -29.89
CA HIS A 338 -1.60 -2.11 -29.74
C HIS A 338 -2.01 -0.88 -28.93
N LEU A 339 -1.49 -0.79 -27.71
CA LEU A 339 -1.82 0.27 -26.77
C LEU A 339 -0.74 1.35 -26.76
N PRO A 340 -1.09 2.65 -26.74
CA PRO A 340 -0.14 3.72 -26.48
C PRO A 340 0.58 3.51 -25.15
N LEU A 341 1.91 3.62 -25.16
CA LEU A 341 2.75 3.45 -23.99
C LEU A 341 3.06 4.80 -23.35
N VAL A 342 2.59 5.00 -22.11
CA VAL A 342 2.79 6.22 -21.34
C VAL A 342 3.74 5.95 -20.16
N PRO A 343 4.89 6.63 -20.06
CA PRO A 343 5.73 6.58 -18.88
C PRO A 343 5.00 7.19 -17.67
N LEU A 344 4.94 6.44 -16.58
CA LEU A 344 4.37 6.88 -15.31
C LEU A 344 5.49 7.05 -14.26
N PRO A 345 6.02 8.27 -14.08
CA PRO A 345 7.00 8.54 -13.05
C PRO A 345 6.31 8.68 -11.69
N ILE A 346 6.39 7.62 -10.88
CA ILE A 346 5.87 7.59 -9.51
C ILE A 346 6.99 7.40 -8.47
N PRO A 347 6.88 8.01 -7.28
CA PRO A 347 7.92 7.95 -6.25
C PRO A 347 8.27 6.54 -5.77
N SER A 348 7.27 5.66 -5.66
CA SER A 348 7.41 4.30 -5.13
C SER A 348 6.78 3.26 -6.08
N PRO A 349 7.48 2.85 -7.15
CA PRO A 349 6.99 1.89 -8.14
C PRO A 349 6.47 0.58 -7.55
N SER A 350 7.14 0.05 -6.52
CA SER A 350 6.81 -1.22 -5.87
C SER A 350 5.45 -1.24 -5.16
N THR A 351 4.91 -0.08 -4.81
CA THR A 351 3.60 0.05 -4.13
C THR A 351 2.45 0.36 -5.09
N PHE A 352 2.73 0.62 -6.37
CA PHE A 352 1.70 0.90 -7.37
C PHE A 352 0.65 -0.22 -7.55
N PRO A 353 0.99 -1.53 -7.47
CA PRO A 353 -0.02 -2.58 -7.60
C PRO A 353 -1.17 -2.46 -6.59
N ILE A 354 -0.90 -1.96 -5.38
CA ILE A 354 -1.90 -1.70 -4.34
C ILE A 354 -2.89 -0.64 -4.83
N ILE A 355 -2.36 0.46 -5.38
CA ILE A 355 -3.16 1.58 -5.88
C ILE A 355 -3.94 1.18 -7.11
N HIS A 356 -3.30 0.48 -8.04
CA HIS A 356 -3.94 -0.03 -9.25
C HIS A 356 -5.14 -0.92 -8.91
N ARG A 357 -5.00 -1.83 -7.93
CA ARG A 357 -6.10 -2.67 -7.44
C ARG A 357 -7.20 -1.83 -6.79
N HIS A 358 -6.83 -0.85 -5.98
CA HIS A 358 -7.78 0.06 -5.31
C HIS A 358 -8.65 0.85 -6.30
N LEU A 359 -8.05 1.38 -7.36
CA LEU A 359 -8.78 2.13 -8.40
C LEU A 359 -9.85 1.31 -9.13
N HIS A 360 -9.70 -0.02 -9.18
CA HIS A 360 -10.66 -0.92 -9.81
C HIS A 360 -11.61 -1.61 -8.82
N HIS A 361 -11.31 -1.55 -7.53
CA HIS A 361 -12.14 -2.12 -6.47
C HIS A 361 -12.31 -1.14 -5.31
N PRO A 362 -12.83 0.08 -5.55
CA PRO A 362 -12.95 1.11 -4.51
C PRO A 362 -13.89 0.73 -3.35
N SER A 363 -14.79 -0.24 -3.55
CA SER A 363 -15.64 -0.80 -2.50
C SER A 363 -14.91 -1.78 -1.57
N ARG A 364 -13.78 -2.35 -2.01
CA ARG A 364 -12.97 -3.25 -1.19
C ARG A 364 -12.14 -2.42 -0.21
N ALA A 365 -12.04 -2.91 1.02
CA ALA A 365 -11.16 -2.28 2.00
C ALA A 365 -9.71 -2.32 1.50
N LEU A 366 -9.07 -1.17 1.48
CA LEU A 366 -7.66 -0.95 1.18
C LEU A 366 -6.76 -1.35 2.37
N LEU A 367 -7.30 -1.27 3.59
CA LEU A 367 -6.57 -1.54 4.85
C LEU A 367 -5.80 -2.89 4.86
N PRO A 368 -6.38 -4.03 4.46
CA PRO A 368 -5.64 -5.29 4.40
C PRO A 368 -4.48 -5.26 3.41
N ASP A 369 -4.68 -4.70 2.21
CA ASP A 369 -3.66 -4.65 1.16
C ASP A 369 -2.47 -3.77 1.58
N LEU A 370 -2.74 -2.66 2.27
CA LEU A 370 -1.70 -1.76 2.82
C LEU A 370 -0.76 -2.47 3.79
N LEU A 371 -1.30 -3.40 4.58
CA LEU A 371 -0.56 -4.11 5.62
C LEU A 371 -0.15 -5.52 5.19
N GLY A 372 -0.56 -5.98 4.00
CA GLY A 372 -0.35 -7.36 3.53
C GLY A 372 -1.06 -8.40 4.41
N LEU A 373 -2.28 -8.09 4.85
CA LEU A 373 -3.13 -8.94 5.68
C LEU A 373 -4.23 -9.61 4.83
N PRO A 374 -4.86 -10.70 5.32
CA PRO A 374 -6.00 -11.32 4.65
C PRO A 374 -7.19 -10.35 4.52
N GLU A 375 -8.01 -10.52 3.47
CA GLU A 375 -9.04 -9.53 3.08
C GLU A 375 -10.12 -9.27 4.14
N HIS A 376 -10.33 -10.22 5.06
CA HIS A 376 -11.33 -10.10 6.12
C HIS A 376 -10.87 -9.26 7.32
N TYR A 377 -9.63 -8.77 7.34
CA TYR A 377 -9.07 -7.91 8.40
C TYR A 377 -9.43 -6.44 8.16
N ILE A 378 -10.71 -6.13 8.30
CA ILE A 378 -11.26 -4.80 7.97
C ILE A 378 -11.42 -3.88 9.19
N THR A 379 -11.36 -4.43 10.41
CA THR A 379 -11.52 -3.65 11.65
C THR A 379 -10.20 -3.38 12.34
N ARG A 380 -10.12 -2.26 13.08
CA ARG A 380 -8.97 -1.91 13.93
C ARG A 380 -8.53 -3.07 14.82
N SER A 381 -9.47 -3.70 15.53
CA SER A 381 -9.14 -4.78 16.46
C SER A 381 -8.48 -5.96 15.75
N GLN A 382 -9.05 -6.43 14.64
CA GLN A 382 -8.48 -7.54 13.86
C GLN A 382 -7.08 -7.20 13.37
N VAL A 383 -6.88 -5.98 12.85
CA VAL A 383 -5.58 -5.51 12.40
C VAL A 383 -4.59 -5.48 13.54
N LEU A 384 -4.95 -4.91 14.70
CA LEU A 384 -4.08 -4.88 15.88
C LEU A 384 -3.71 -6.27 16.34
N ASP A 385 -4.65 -7.21 16.37
CA ASP A 385 -4.37 -8.59 16.74
C ASP A 385 -3.35 -9.22 15.78
N ALA A 386 -3.48 -8.98 14.47
CA ALA A 386 -2.54 -9.48 13.45
C ALA A 386 -1.14 -8.87 13.55
N ILE A 387 -1.02 -7.57 13.82
CA ILE A 387 0.27 -6.88 13.82
C ILE A 387 0.93 -6.81 15.21
N SER A 388 0.20 -7.12 16.28
CA SER A 388 0.69 -7.00 17.67
C SER A 388 1.93 -7.83 17.96
N GLY A 389 2.06 -9.00 17.30
CA GLY A 389 3.20 -9.90 17.47
C GLY A 389 4.42 -9.58 16.60
N LEU A 390 4.33 -8.59 15.72
CA LEU A 390 5.41 -8.22 14.81
C LEU A 390 6.54 -7.48 15.52
N SER A 391 7.77 -7.67 15.07
CA SER A 391 8.91 -6.88 15.53
C SER A 391 8.85 -5.45 14.97
N VAL A 392 9.54 -4.50 15.61
CA VAL A 392 9.67 -3.13 15.08
C VAL A 392 10.27 -3.14 13.68
N GLN A 393 11.20 -4.05 13.38
CA GLN A 393 11.71 -4.21 12.02
C GLN A 393 10.59 -4.47 11.01
N GLN A 394 9.73 -5.45 11.28
CA GLN A 394 8.61 -5.79 10.39
C GLN A 394 7.59 -4.66 10.30
N LEU A 395 7.33 -3.96 11.41
CA LEU A 395 6.44 -2.79 11.44
C LEU A 395 7.02 -1.62 10.62
N MET A 396 8.34 -1.40 10.66
CA MET A 396 9.02 -0.41 9.84
C MET A 396 8.93 -0.74 8.35
N ASP A 397 9.04 -2.02 7.97
CA ASP A 397 8.82 -2.45 6.58
C ASP A 397 7.38 -2.12 6.11
N LYS A 398 6.38 -2.28 6.99
CA LYS A 398 5.00 -1.84 6.71
C LYS A 398 4.90 -0.32 6.58
N LEU A 399 5.58 0.45 7.43
CA LEU A 399 5.61 1.92 7.29
C LEU A 399 6.21 2.36 5.96
N THR A 400 7.24 1.68 5.45
CA THR A 400 7.80 1.97 4.13
C THR A 400 6.77 1.76 3.01
N ILE A 401 5.97 0.69 3.09
CA ILE A 401 4.87 0.45 2.13
C ILE A 401 3.82 1.57 2.24
N LEU A 402 3.37 1.90 3.45
CA LEU A 402 2.38 2.96 3.69
C LEU A 402 2.85 4.32 3.16
N GLN A 403 4.12 4.67 3.40
CA GLN A 403 4.72 5.90 2.89
C GLN A 403 4.80 5.89 1.37
N GLY A 404 5.18 4.76 0.75
CA GLY A 404 5.21 4.62 -0.71
C GLY A 404 3.82 4.80 -1.33
N VAL A 405 2.80 4.18 -0.73
CA VAL A 405 1.40 4.37 -1.16
C VAL A 405 0.99 5.83 -1.01
N TRP A 406 1.25 6.46 0.14
CA TRP A 406 0.96 7.88 0.37
C TRP A 406 1.58 8.78 -0.72
N GLN A 407 2.87 8.61 -1.00
CA GLN A 407 3.58 9.40 -2.03
C GLN A 407 2.97 9.23 -3.42
N ASN A 408 2.60 8.01 -3.78
CA ASN A 408 1.98 7.72 -5.06
C ASN A 408 0.55 8.26 -5.15
N LEU A 409 -0.26 8.19 -4.08
CA LEU A 409 -1.60 8.82 -4.04
C LEU A 409 -1.48 10.34 -4.24
N CYS A 410 -0.51 10.98 -3.57
CA CYS A 410 -0.19 12.40 -3.78
C CYS A 410 0.20 12.68 -5.24
N ARG A 411 1.04 11.84 -5.84
CA ARG A 411 1.51 12.02 -7.22
C ARG A 411 0.39 11.87 -8.25
N LEU A 412 -0.56 10.96 -8.02
CA LEU A 412 -1.69 10.73 -8.91
C LEU A 412 -2.85 11.72 -8.67
N GLY A 413 -2.89 12.36 -7.50
CA GLY A 413 -3.98 13.26 -7.13
C GLY A 413 -5.25 12.52 -6.73
N ILE A 414 -5.14 11.40 -6.02
CA ILE A 414 -6.30 10.60 -5.60
C ILE A 414 -6.88 11.19 -4.32
N GLY A 415 -8.00 11.89 -4.42
CA GLY A 415 -8.62 12.65 -3.31
C GLY A 415 -9.76 11.96 -2.56
N LEU A 416 -10.05 10.68 -2.84
CA LEU A 416 -11.19 9.97 -2.23
C LEU A 416 -11.05 9.87 -0.69
N PRO A 417 -11.96 10.47 0.11
CA PRO A 417 -11.80 10.52 1.58
C PRO A 417 -11.72 9.14 2.24
N GLY A 418 -12.45 8.15 1.72
CA GLY A 418 -12.42 6.77 2.21
C GLY A 418 -11.03 6.12 2.11
N THR A 419 -10.30 6.40 1.03
CA THR A 419 -8.92 5.94 0.81
C THR A 419 -7.99 6.47 1.89
N TRP A 420 -8.08 7.78 2.14
CA TRP A 420 -7.23 8.48 3.11
C TRP A 420 -7.55 8.11 4.56
N LYS A 421 -8.82 7.88 4.88
CA LYS A 421 -9.23 7.35 6.18
C LYS A 421 -8.61 5.98 6.45
N GLN A 422 -8.63 5.08 5.47
CA GLN A 422 -8.05 3.74 5.61
C GLN A 422 -6.51 3.77 5.68
N LEU A 423 -5.86 4.64 4.91
CA LEU A 423 -4.41 4.84 5.00
C LEU A 423 -4.01 5.43 6.36
N GLY A 424 -4.76 6.41 6.87
CA GLY A 424 -4.54 6.99 8.19
C GLY A 424 -4.76 5.99 9.32
N GLU A 425 -5.75 5.11 9.19
CA GLU A 425 -6.01 4.03 10.14
C GLU A 425 -4.86 3.00 10.14
N ALA A 426 -4.38 2.59 8.95
CA ALA A 426 -3.23 1.70 8.82
C ALA A 426 -1.97 2.32 9.46
N TRP A 427 -1.74 3.61 9.21
CA TRP A 427 -0.64 4.37 9.80
C TRP A 427 -0.74 4.41 11.33
N ALA A 428 -1.91 4.76 11.87
CA ALA A 428 -2.16 4.81 13.29
C ALA A 428 -1.96 3.44 13.96
N CYS A 429 -2.39 2.36 13.32
CA CYS A 429 -2.17 1.00 13.81
C CYS A 429 -0.69 0.67 13.94
N VAL A 430 0.09 0.88 12.87
CA VAL A 430 1.51 0.51 12.85
C VAL A 430 2.35 1.41 13.78
N VAL A 431 2.19 2.73 13.68
CA VAL A 431 2.90 3.68 14.57
C VAL A 431 2.50 3.48 16.02
N GLY A 432 1.21 3.26 16.28
CA GLY A 432 0.70 3.03 17.62
C GLY A 432 1.30 1.78 18.27
N VAL A 433 1.48 0.68 17.53
CA VAL A 433 2.15 -0.52 18.06
C VAL A 433 3.64 -0.26 18.34
N ILE A 434 4.35 0.46 17.46
CA ILE A 434 5.76 0.82 17.69
C ILE A 434 5.91 1.67 18.96
N VAL A 435 5.06 2.69 19.11
CA VAL A 435 5.03 3.55 20.31
C VAL A 435 4.61 2.76 21.54
N GLY A 436 3.63 1.86 21.42
CA GLY A 436 3.21 0.99 22.52
C GLY A 436 4.35 0.12 23.03
N GLN A 437 5.16 -0.46 22.14
CA GLN A 437 6.34 -1.23 22.51
C GLN A 437 7.37 -0.38 23.27
N SER A 438 7.62 0.86 22.84
CA SER A 438 8.56 1.74 23.53
C SER A 438 8.05 2.16 24.92
N LEU A 439 6.75 2.49 25.05
CA LEU A 439 6.11 2.81 26.33
C LEU A 439 6.21 1.65 27.34
N LEU A 440 5.97 0.43 26.86
CA LEU A 440 6.02 -0.77 27.70
C LEU A 440 7.46 -1.11 28.14
N ILE A 441 8.47 -0.81 27.32
CA ILE A 441 9.90 -0.95 27.68
C ILE A 441 10.32 0.12 28.70
N ALA A 442 9.84 1.35 28.53
CA ALA A 442 10.10 2.46 29.45
C ALA A 442 9.44 2.28 30.82
N GLY A 443 8.44 1.38 30.92
CA GLY A 443 7.69 1.17 32.15
C GLY A 443 6.75 2.33 32.49
N GLN A 444 6.39 3.16 31.51
CA GLN A 444 5.50 4.30 31.73
C GLN A 444 4.09 3.85 32.11
N GLU A 445 3.56 4.43 33.18
CA GLU A 445 2.19 4.20 33.62
C GLU A 445 1.22 5.18 32.94
N VAL A 446 0.01 4.69 32.67
CA VAL A 446 -1.06 5.42 31.94
C VAL A 446 -1.43 6.74 32.64
N THR A 447 -1.19 6.83 33.95
CA THR A 447 -1.54 7.95 34.83
C THR A 447 -0.69 9.20 34.59
N GLU A 448 0.53 9.09 34.05
CA GLU A 448 1.42 10.25 33.86
C GLU A 448 1.13 11.06 32.57
N VAL A 449 0.62 10.42 31.51
CA VAL A 449 0.52 11.04 30.17
C VAL A 449 -0.88 11.60 29.86
N GLN A 450 -1.89 11.31 30.69
CA GLN A 450 -3.27 11.77 30.46
C GLN A 450 -3.50 13.28 30.61
N ARG A 451 -2.49 14.07 31.02
CA ARG A 451 -2.70 15.46 31.43
C ARG A 451 -2.68 16.52 30.33
N THR A 452 -2.34 16.20 29.07
CA THR A 452 -2.14 17.26 28.06
C THR A 452 -2.66 16.89 26.65
N GLY A 453 -3.83 17.41 26.28
CA GLY A 453 -4.20 17.63 24.87
C GLY A 453 -5.04 16.56 24.15
N ARG A 454 -5.46 16.91 22.91
CA ARG A 454 -6.19 16.00 22.00
C ARG A 454 -5.27 14.87 21.56
N LYS A 455 -5.57 13.64 22.00
CA LYS A 455 -4.84 12.43 21.60
C LYS A 455 -4.94 12.21 20.10
N THR A 456 -3.83 11.81 19.51
CA THR A 456 -3.77 11.36 18.11
C THR A 456 -4.28 9.93 18.00
N ALA A 457 -4.75 9.53 16.81
CA ALA A 457 -5.20 8.16 16.58
C ALA A 457 -4.09 7.12 16.85
N ALA A 458 -2.83 7.45 16.57
CA ALA A 458 -1.69 6.58 16.87
C ALA A 458 -1.46 6.43 18.38
N GLU A 459 -1.63 7.50 19.16
CA GLU A 459 -1.53 7.45 20.63
C GLU A 459 -2.67 6.62 21.24
N ASP A 460 -3.89 6.77 20.73
CA ASP A 460 -5.03 5.96 21.17
C ASP A 460 -4.78 4.46 20.94
N VAL A 461 -4.25 4.11 19.76
CA VAL A 461 -3.82 2.75 19.44
C VAL A 461 -2.69 2.30 20.38
N ALA A 462 -1.69 3.13 20.64
CA ALA A 462 -0.56 2.76 21.50
C ALA A 462 -1.04 2.37 22.89
N TRP A 463 -1.94 3.17 23.49
CA TRP A 463 -2.52 2.85 24.80
C TRP A 463 -3.50 1.68 24.77
N GLU A 464 -4.21 1.45 23.66
CA GLU A 464 -5.00 0.24 23.46
C GLU A 464 -4.11 -1.02 23.45
N TRP A 465 -3.03 -0.98 22.67
CA TRP A 465 -2.08 -2.09 22.59
C TRP A 465 -1.40 -2.38 23.93
N VAL A 466 -0.91 -1.36 24.64
CA VAL A 466 -0.28 -1.51 25.97
C VAL A 466 -1.24 -2.17 26.97
N ARG A 467 -2.53 -1.78 26.95
CA ARG A 467 -3.55 -2.41 27.80
C ARG A 467 -3.75 -3.88 27.46
N ARG A 468 -3.82 -4.23 26.17
CA ARG A 468 -3.96 -5.63 25.72
C ARG A 468 -2.77 -6.48 26.16
N GLU A 469 -1.55 -5.97 26.02
CA GLU A 469 -0.35 -6.72 26.43
C GLU A 469 -0.26 -6.91 27.95
N LYS A 470 -0.59 -5.89 28.76
CA LYS A 470 -0.62 -6.03 30.22
C LYS A 470 -1.65 -7.07 30.69
N VAL A 471 -2.80 -7.17 30.01
CA VAL A 471 -3.81 -8.20 30.31
C VAL A 471 -3.28 -9.60 29.96
N LYS A 472 -2.57 -9.75 28.84
CA LYS A 472 -1.94 -11.03 28.46
C LYS A 472 -0.86 -11.48 29.44
N GLU A 473 -0.15 -10.54 30.08
CA GLU A 473 0.88 -10.86 31.09
C GLU A 473 0.31 -11.30 32.45
N GLN A 474 -0.97 -10.99 32.70
CA GLN A 474 -1.66 -11.36 33.95
C GLN A 474 -2.43 -12.70 33.85
N GLN A 475 -2.58 -13.23 32.64
CA GLN A 475 -3.19 -14.54 32.34
C GLN A 475 -2.10 -15.60 32.23
#